data_AF-A0A1H9HG12-F1
#
_entry.id   AF-A0A1H9HG12-F1
#
_cell.length_a   1.000
_cell.length_b   1.000
_cell.length_c   1.000
_cell.angle_alpha   90.00
_cell.angle_beta   90.00
_cell.angle_gamma   90.00
#
_symmetry.space_group_name_H-M   'P 1'
#
loop_
_entity.id
_entity.type
_entity.pdbx_description
1 polymer ?
#
loop_
_entity_poly.entity_id
_entity_poly.type
_entity_poly.pdbx_seq_one_letter_code
_entity_poly.pdbx_strand_id
1 'polypeptide(L)'
;MGTRVAMKLTSLLKLPICVVAMGLVLAGCGNDTGSADMKKVFLSTLPDFSGKNKKAPPSVQTNVGTVLKSTPKPLALVELGEHKSAAFVVEIERNGPYRTFATAQRQSIVMRQGVVTATRGLGNDLMSSSVSGSLNLITQRRAGAAQRVMRYLDGENITRELVFDCKVSVGGSEGYSAGEIHAQTRIVTEACTSPVRSFTNRYLVSNAGMVLSSTQWLSPIGGSAQISILRN
;
A
#
# COMPACT_ATOMS: atom_id res chain seq x y z
N MET A 1 -33.85 -38.47 -50.34
CA MET A 1 -33.93 -39.95 -50.40
C MET A 1 -32.61 -40.46 -50.95
N GLY A 2 -31.87 -41.25 -50.17
CA GLY A 2 -30.52 -41.68 -50.56
C GLY A 2 -29.78 -42.36 -49.42
N THR A 3 -30.19 -43.61 -49.17
CA THR A 3 -29.42 -44.77 -48.69
C THR A 3 -28.42 -44.60 -47.54
N ARG A 4 -28.79 -45.23 -46.41
CA ARG A 4 -27.92 -45.59 -45.29
C ARG A 4 -27.04 -46.78 -45.70
N VAL A 5 -25.75 -46.76 -45.32
CA VAL A 5 -24.95 -47.97 -45.12
C VAL A 5 -24.39 -47.92 -43.71
N ALA A 6 -24.77 -48.91 -42.91
CA ALA A 6 -24.25 -49.17 -41.59
C ALA A 6 -23.19 -50.26 -41.69
N MET A 7 -22.08 -50.13 -40.97
CA MET A 7 -21.25 -51.27 -40.59
C MET A 7 -20.87 -51.14 -39.11
N LYS A 8 -21.42 -52.06 -38.30
CA LYS A 8 -21.06 -52.36 -36.90
C LYS A 8 -19.72 -53.13 -36.91
N LEU A 9 -18.72 -52.78 -36.10
CA LEU A 9 -18.53 -53.04 -34.67
C LEU A 9 -18.03 -54.47 -34.35
N THR A 10 -16.74 -54.61 -34.01
CA THR A 10 -16.13 -55.62 -33.12
C THR A 10 -14.70 -55.12 -32.80
N SER A 11 -14.39 -54.52 -31.65
CA SER A 11 -14.29 -55.03 -30.27
C SER A 11 -13.03 -55.87 -29.97
N LEU A 12 -12.37 -55.46 -28.87
CA LEU A 12 -11.49 -56.22 -27.96
C LEU A 12 -9.95 -56.13 -28.12
N LEU A 13 -9.38 -55.33 -27.20
CA LEU A 13 -8.52 -55.80 -26.10
C LEU A 13 -7.02 -56.07 -26.42
N LYS A 14 -6.13 -55.23 -25.89
CA LYS A 14 -5.23 -55.53 -24.73
C LYS A 14 -4.12 -54.49 -24.60
N LEU A 15 -4.08 -53.85 -23.43
CA LEU A 15 -2.90 -53.16 -22.88
C LEU A 15 -1.78 -54.21 -22.62
N PRO A 16 -0.51 -53.83 -22.72
CA PRO A 16 0.23 -53.71 -21.47
C PRO A 16 1.17 -52.50 -21.38
N ILE A 17 1.31 -52.09 -20.13
CA ILE A 17 2.27 -51.19 -19.52
C ILE A 17 3.71 -51.64 -19.80
N CYS A 18 4.60 -50.71 -20.17
CA CYS A 18 6.00 -50.76 -19.75
C CYS A 18 6.63 -49.35 -19.77
N VAL A 19 6.92 -48.88 -18.56
CA VAL A 19 7.58 -47.64 -18.18
C VAL A 19 9.09 -47.83 -18.20
N VAL A 20 9.86 -46.95 -18.84
CA VAL A 20 11.27 -46.61 -18.52
C VAL A 20 11.52 -45.17 -19.02
N ALA A 21 11.32 -44.12 -18.23
CA ALA A 21 12.26 -43.51 -17.28
C ALA A 21 13.58 -43.01 -17.93
N MET A 22 13.53 -41.83 -18.55
CA MET A 22 14.72 -41.09 -18.98
C MET A 22 15.29 -40.33 -17.77
N GLY A 23 16.38 -40.85 -17.21
CA GLY A 23 17.03 -40.33 -16.00
C GLY A 23 17.82 -39.03 -16.24
N LEU A 24 17.64 -38.10 -15.30
CA LEU A 24 18.42 -36.88 -15.14
C LEU A 24 19.91 -37.20 -14.94
N VAL A 25 20.77 -36.49 -15.68
CA VAL A 25 22.17 -36.30 -15.31
C VAL A 25 22.25 -34.96 -14.56
N LEU A 26 22.24 -35.01 -13.23
CA LEU A 26 22.91 -34.01 -12.40
C LEU A 26 23.82 -34.77 -11.43
N ALA A 27 25.10 -34.76 -11.76
CA ALA A 27 26.18 -35.09 -10.84
C ALA A 27 26.28 -33.98 -9.78
N GLY A 28 26.21 -34.38 -8.51
CA GLY A 28 26.31 -33.46 -7.38
C GLY A 28 26.15 -34.17 -6.04
N CYS A 29 27.00 -35.16 -5.74
CA CYS A 29 27.23 -35.62 -4.37
C CYS A 29 28.40 -34.83 -3.77
N GLY A 30 28.15 -34.22 -2.62
CA GLY A 30 29.16 -33.80 -1.65
C GLY A 30 28.54 -33.90 -0.27
N ASN A 31 28.66 -35.08 0.36
CA ASN A 31 28.21 -35.36 1.72
C ASN A 31 29.41 -35.19 2.64
N ASP A 32 29.35 -34.28 3.61
CA ASP A 32 30.31 -34.22 4.71
C ASP A 32 29.62 -34.73 5.98
N THR A 33 30.08 -35.89 6.45
CA THR A 33 29.70 -36.47 7.73
C THR A 33 30.58 -35.85 8.81
N GLY A 34 30.19 -34.67 9.28
CA GLY A 34 30.71 -34.06 10.50
C GLY A 34 29.71 -34.24 11.63
N SER A 35 29.98 -35.16 12.55
CA SER A 35 29.22 -35.40 13.78
C SER A 35 28.97 -34.08 14.53
N ALA A 36 27.77 -33.52 14.35
CA ALA A 36 27.35 -32.31 15.04
C ALA A 36 26.98 -32.66 16.47
N ASP A 37 27.88 -32.30 17.38
CA ASP A 37 27.70 -32.36 18.83
C ASP A 37 26.49 -31.50 19.22
N MET A 38 25.32 -32.15 19.34
CA MET A 38 24.00 -31.56 19.64
C MET A 38 23.95 -30.84 21.01
N LYS A 39 25.04 -30.82 21.78
CA LYS A 39 25.16 -30.07 23.03
C LYS A 39 25.50 -28.58 22.85
N LYS A 40 25.93 -28.13 21.66
CA LYS A 40 26.23 -26.71 21.40
C LYS A 40 25.06 -25.89 20.85
N VAL A 41 23.95 -26.51 20.50
CA VAL A 41 22.75 -25.81 19.99
C VAL A 41 21.83 -25.32 21.12
N PHE A 42 21.98 -25.86 22.33
CA PHE A 42 21.14 -25.50 23.49
C PHE A 42 21.74 -24.45 24.44
N LEU A 43 22.97 -23.98 24.17
CA LEU A 43 23.67 -22.98 24.99
C LEU A 43 23.73 -21.58 24.35
N SER A 44 23.20 -21.40 23.13
CA SER A 44 23.10 -20.10 22.46
C SER A 44 21.76 -19.40 22.67
N THR A 45 20.87 -19.99 23.48
CA THR A 45 19.58 -19.39 23.91
C THR A 45 19.65 -18.86 25.34
N LEU A 46 20.66 -18.03 25.62
CA LEU A 46 20.62 -17.10 26.75
C LEU A 46 20.35 -15.68 26.19
N PRO A 47 19.37 -14.94 26.71
CA PRO A 47 19.08 -13.59 26.25
C PRO A 47 20.20 -12.67 26.73
N ASP A 48 21.11 -12.34 25.82
CA ASP A 48 22.11 -11.30 26.05
C ASP A 48 21.38 -9.93 26.03
N PHE A 49 20.99 -9.48 27.23
CA PHE A 49 20.55 -8.11 27.50
C PHE A 49 21.77 -7.17 27.42
N SER A 50 22.33 -7.04 26.23
CA SER A 50 23.44 -6.13 25.97
C SER A 50 23.15 -5.32 24.71
N GLY A 51 22.87 -4.04 24.94
CA GLY A 51 22.48 -3.07 23.93
C GLY A 51 23.50 -2.98 22.80
N LYS A 52 23.12 -3.51 21.64
CA LYS A 52 23.73 -3.14 20.36
C LYS A 52 22.62 -2.72 19.41
N ASN A 53 22.61 -1.42 19.17
CA ASN A 53 21.79 -0.71 18.19
C ASN A 53 21.63 -1.55 16.92
N LYS A 54 20.43 -2.13 16.72
CA LYS A 54 19.99 -2.53 15.39
C LYS A 54 19.95 -1.24 14.58
N LYS A 55 20.92 -1.08 13.69
CA LYS A 55 21.00 0.05 12.77
C LYS A 55 19.68 0.10 12.02
N ALA A 56 18.86 1.11 12.33
CA ALA A 56 17.62 1.36 11.63
C ALA A 56 17.92 1.45 10.11
N PRO A 57 17.00 1.04 9.23
CA PRO A 57 17.10 1.35 7.81
C PRO A 57 17.42 2.84 7.63
N PRO A 58 18.20 3.24 6.61
CA PRO A 58 18.55 4.65 6.39
C PRO A 58 17.28 5.49 6.51
N SER A 59 17.21 6.35 7.54
CA SER A 59 16.03 7.15 7.79
C SER A 59 15.81 8.02 6.56
N VAL A 60 14.60 8.00 6.02
CA VAL A 60 14.21 8.78 4.83
C VAL A 60 14.59 10.26 4.97
N GLN A 61 14.68 10.73 6.22
CA GLN A 61 15.18 12.04 6.63
C GLN A 61 16.55 12.42 6.05
N THR A 62 17.48 11.48 5.87
CA THR A 62 18.83 11.77 5.37
C THR A 62 18.87 12.20 3.90
N ASN A 63 17.82 11.93 3.12
CA ASN A 63 17.74 12.29 1.69
C ASN A 63 16.82 13.48 1.39
N VAL A 64 16.02 13.95 2.36
CA VAL A 64 15.01 15.00 2.12
C VAL A 64 15.65 16.29 1.59
N GLY A 65 16.74 16.76 2.21
CA GLY A 65 17.42 18.00 1.80
C GLY A 65 18.03 17.92 0.39
N THR A 66 18.55 16.76 0.01
CA THR A 66 19.11 16.54 -1.34
C THR A 66 18.00 16.54 -2.40
N VAL A 67 16.90 15.84 -2.13
CA VAL A 67 15.76 15.76 -3.07
C VAL A 67 15.08 17.12 -3.24
N LEU A 68 14.95 17.91 -2.16
CA LEU A 68 14.39 19.27 -2.22
C LEU A 68 15.24 20.22 -3.08
N LYS A 69 16.57 20.08 -3.04
CA LYS A 69 17.48 20.88 -3.87
C LYS A 69 17.36 20.52 -5.36
N SER A 70 17.17 19.25 -5.69
CA SER A 70 17.11 18.78 -7.07
C SER A 70 15.70 18.82 -7.68
N THR A 71 14.66 19.01 -6.86
CA THR A 71 13.26 18.96 -7.29
C THR A 71 12.57 20.27 -6.93
N PRO A 72 12.41 21.25 -7.84
CA PRO A 72 11.76 22.53 -7.55
C PRO A 72 10.23 22.43 -7.39
N LYS A 73 9.61 21.36 -7.91
CA LYS A 73 8.16 21.13 -7.91
C LYS A 73 7.61 20.75 -6.52
N PRO A 74 6.27 20.80 -6.32
CA PRO A 74 5.65 20.29 -5.10
C PRO A 74 6.03 18.83 -4.87
N LEU A 75 6.36 18.51 -3.62
CA LEU A 75 7.03 17.28 -3.23
C LEU A 75 6.37 16.73 -1.97
N ALA A 76 6.13 15.42 -1.96
CA ALA A 76 5.70 14.71 -0.78
C ALA A 76 6.53 13.44 -0.57
N LEU A 77 6.57 12.97 0.67
CA LEU A 77 7.03 11.64 1.02
C LEU A 77 5.82 10.75 1.27
N VAL A 78 5.79 9.57 0.64
CA VAL A 78 4.77 8.54 0.86
C VAL A 78 5.45 7.29 1.40
N GLU A 79 4.95 6.77 2.51
CA GLU A 79 5.39 5.55 3.17
C GLU A 79 4.24 4.57 3.24
N LEU A 80 4.40 3.40 2.63
CA LEU A 80 3.40 2.32 2.63
C LEU A 80 3.74 1.35 3.76
N GLY A 81 2.89 1.29 4.79
CA GLY A 81 3.17 0.53 6.00
C GLY A 81 3.32 -0.96 5.76
N GLU A 82 2.40 -1.55 4.99
CA GLU A 82 2.38 -3.00 4.71
C GLU A 82 3.59 -3.46 3.89
N HIS A 83 4.10 -2.61 3.00
CA HIS A 83 5.21 -2.95 2.11
C HIS A 83 6.57 -2.48 2.64
N LYS A 84 6.61 -1.79 3.79
CA LYS A 84 7.82 -1.18 4.37
C LYS A 84 8.60 -0.36 3.33
N SER A 85 7.89 0.30 2.43
CA SER A 85 8.44 1.03 1.30
C SER A 85 8.16 2.51 1.44
N ALA A 86 9.14 3.34 1.08
CA ALA A 86 9.01 4.79 1.10
C ALA A 86 9.47 5.36 -0.24
N ALA A 87 8.77 6.37 -0.74
CA ALA A 87 9.13 7.06 -1.97
C ALA A 87 8.81 8.55 -1.90
N PHE A 88 9.73 9.35 -2.45
CA PHE A 88 9.42 10.73 -2.79
C PHE A 88 8.53 10.73 -4.03
N VAL A 89 7.45 11.51 -3.98
CA VAL A 89 6.53 11.70 -5.08
C VAL A 89 6.48 13.18 -5.46
N VAL A 90 6.59 13.46 -6.75
CA VAL A 90 6.60 14.82 -7.29
C VAL A 90 5.27 15.07 -7.95
N GLU A 91 4.73 16.28 -7.80
CA GLU A 91 3.52 16.65 -8.51
C GLU A 91 3.78 16.72 -10.02
N ILE A 92 3.01 15.96 -10.78
CA ILE A 92 3.14 15.85 -12.24
C ILE A 92 1.93 16.43 -12.99
N GLU A 93 0.78 16.57 -12.33
CA GLU A 93 -0.47 17.02 -12.95
C GLU A 93 -1.38 17.76 -11.96
N ARG A 94 -2.10 18.77 -12.45
CA ARG A 94 -3.18 19.46 -11.73
C ARG A 94 -4.45 19.44 -12.56
N ASN A 95 -5.55 18.91 -12.00
CA ASN A 95 -6.87 18.99 -12.61
C ASN A 95 -7.87 19.53 -11.59
N GLY A 96 -8.27 20.79 -11.71
CA GLY A 96 -9.15 21.45 -10.74
C GLY A 96 -8.60 21.35 -9.30
N PRO A 97 -9.34 20.78 -8.33
CA PRO A 97 -8.86 20.60 -6.96
C PRO A 97 -7.95 19.38 -6.75
N TYR A 98 -7.74 18.56 -7.79
CA TYR A 98 -6.95 17.34 -7.72
C TYR A 98 -5.50 17.61 -8.09
N ARG A 99 -4.59 16.94 -7.38
CA ARG A 99 -3.15 16.97 -7.60
C ARG A 99 -2.65 15.55 -7.75
N THR A 100 -1.98 15.25 -8.85
CA THR A 100 -1.38 13.93 -9.08
C THR A 100 0.09 14.00 -8.76
N PHE A 101 0.52 13.18 -7.82
CA PHE A 101 1.92 13.00 -7.47
C PHE A 101 2.39 11.63 -7.97
N ALA A 102 3.61 11.54 -8.48
CA ALA A 102 4.14 10.29 -8.99
C ALA A 102 5.61 10.06 -8.64
N THR A 103 5.98 8.78 -8.59
CA THR A 103 7.38 8.32 -8.54
C THR A 103 7.98 8.28 -9.95
N ALA A 104 9.31 8.14 -10.04
CA ALA A 104 9.98 7.90 -11.32
C ALA A 104 9.53 6.60 -12.01
N GLN A 105 9.05 5.62 -11.23
CA GLN A 105 8.51 4.34 -11.72
C GLN A 105 7.04 4.44 -12.14
N ARG A 106 6.49 5.66 -12.28
CA ARG A 106 5.10 5.93 -12.72
C ARG A 106 4.03 5.35 -11.80
N GLN A 107 4.37 5.11 -10.54
CA GLN A 107 3.36 4.90 -9.51
C GLN A 107 2.81 6.26 -9.11
N SER A 108 1.50 6.38 -8.92
CA SER A 108 0.88 7.68 -8.66
C SER A 108 -0.15 7.65 -7.55
N ILE A 109 -0.33 8.81 -6.94
CA ILE A 109 -1.34 9.09 -5.93
C ILE A 109 -2.01 10.42 -6.27
N VAL A 110 -3.34 10.42 -6.30
CA VAL A 110 -4.14 11.61 -6.58
C VAL A 110 -4.74 12.10 -5.28
N MET A 111 -4.42 13.33 -4.90
CA MET A 111 -4.88 13.95 -3.67
C MET A 111 -5.76 15.17 -3.96
N ARG A 112 -6.76 15.36 -3.11
CA ARG A 112 -7.59 16.57 -3.05
C ARG A 112 -7.44 17.17 -1.65
N GLN A 113 -6.77 18.32 -1.56
CA GLN A 113 -6.32 18.94 -0.30
C GLN A 113 -5.61 17.97 0.67
N GLY A 114 -4.80 17.05 0.12
CA GLY A 114 -4.03 16.05 0.88
C GLY A 114 -4.82 14.79 1.32
N VAL A 115 -6.12 14.72 1.02
CA VAL A 115 -6.89 13.46 1.15
C VAL A 115 -6.77 12.67 -0.16
N VAL A 116 -6.42 11.38 -0.08
CA VAL A 116 -6.24 10.53 -1.24
C VAL A 116 -7.58 10.18 -1.86
N THR A 117 -7.63 10.27 -3.19
CA THR A 117 -8.80 10.04 -4.02
C THR A 117 -8.58 8.95 -5.05
N ALA A 118 -7.35 8.69 -5.47
CA ALA A 118 -7.00 7.56 -6.32
C ALA A 118 -5.52 7.18 -6.20
N THR A 119 -5.16 5.96 -6.58
CA THR A 119 -3.79 5.48 -6.74
C THR A 119 -3.62 4.74 -8.08
N ARG A 120 -2.38 4.64 -8.58
CA ARG A 120 -2.01 3.75 -9.69
C ARG A 120 -0.65 3.11 -9.46
N GLY A 121 -0.52 1.83 -9.81
CA GLY A 121 0.73 1.09 -9.76
C GLY A 121 1.12 0.60 -8.36
N LEU A 122 0.15 0.53 -7.43
CA LEU A 122 0.38 0.02 -6.06
C LEU A 122 -0.19 -1.40 -5.86
N GLY A 123 -0.62 -2.08 -6.92
CA GLY A 123 -1.12 -3.47 -6.89
C GLY A 123 -2.63 -3.57 -6.70
N ASN A 124 -3.15 -3.10 -5.56
CA ASN A 124 -4.59 -2.99 -5.33
C ASN A 124 -4.99 -1.52 -5.26
N ASP A 125 -5.16 -0.94 -6.44
CA ASP A 125 -5.31 0.49 -6.60
C ASP A 125 -6.71 0.98 -6.23
N LEU A 126 -6.74 2.10 -5.50
CA LEU A 126 -7.94 2.89 -5.31
C LEU A 126 -8.26 3.60 -6.63
N MET A 127 -9.27 3.12 -7.36
CA MET A 127 -9.63 3.70 -8.66
C MET A 127 -10.23 5.09 -8.53
N SER A 128 -11.10 5.26 -7.53
CA SER A 128 -11.63 6.56 -7.13
C SER A 128 -12.20 6.52 -5.71
N SER A 129 -12.33 7.69 -5.09
CA SER A 129 -12.98 7.84 -3.79
C SER A 129 -13.86 9.08 -3.77
N SER A 130 -15.14 8.90 -3.42
CA SER A 130 -16.07 9.99 -3.17
C SER A 130 -15.85 10.51 -1.74
N VAL A 131 -15.11 11.62 -1.62
CA VAL A 131 -14.65 12.15 -0.32
C VAL A 131 -15.30 13.47 0.08
N SER A 132 -16.17 14.07 -0.73
CA SER A 132 -16.59 15.47 -0.55
C SER A 132 -17.17 15.78 0.83
N GLY A 133 -17.98 14.87 1.40
CA GLY A 133 -18.56 15.04 2.73
C GLY A 133 -17.51 15.05 3.83
N SER A 134 -16.68 14.01 3.91
CA SER A 134 -15.66 13.93 4.97
C SER A 134 -14.53 14.93 4.76
N LEU A 135 -14.14 15.20 3.51
CA LEU A 135 -13.17 16.24 3.18
C LEU A 135 -13.60 17.62 3.69
N ASN A 136 -14.88 17.98 3.57
CA ASN A 136 -15.37 19.24 4.09
C ASN A 136 -15.18 19.34 5.61
N LEU A 137 -15.56 18.29 6.34
CA LEU A 137 -15.36 18.20 7.79
C LEU A 137 -13.87 18.26 8.16
N ILE A 138 -13.02 17.52 7.44
CA ILE A 138 -11.58 17.46 7.69
C ILE A 138 -10.92 18.82 7.46
N THR A 139 -11.13 19.43 6.30
CA THR A 139 -10.48 20.69 5.91
C THR A 139 -10.98 21.89 6.72
N GLN A 140 -12.22 21.85 7.20
CA GLN A 140 -12.76 22.85 8.13
C GLN A 140 -12.44 22.55 9.59
N ARG A 141 -11.82 21.40 9.90
CA ARG A 141 -11.56 20.93 11.28
C ARG A 141 -12.85 20.93 12.12
N ARG A 142 -13.90 20.31 11.59
CA ARG A 142 -15.21 20.18 12.24
C ARG A 142 -15.54 18.72 12.51
N ALA A 143 -16.10 18.46 13.69
CA ALA A 143 -16.66 17.14 13.99
C ALA A 143 -17.96 16.94 13.21
N GLY A 144 -18.25 15.69 12.85
CA GLY A 144 -19.46 15.34 12.12
C GLY A 144 -19.43 13.91 11.60
N ALA A 145 -20.47 13.56 10.84
CA ALA A 145 -20.55 12.29 10.13
C ALA A 145 -20.64 12.53 8.62
N ALA A 146 -20.03 11.66 7.84
CA ALA A 146 -20.10 11.67 6.39
C ALA A 146 -19.91 10.26 5.85
N GLN A 147 -20.43 10.01 4.65
CA GLN A 147 -20.16 8.77 3.94
C GLN A 147 -18.93 8.92 3.04
N ARG A 148 -18.13 7.85 2.94
CA ARG A 148 -17.03 7.72 2.00
C ARG A 148 -17.26 6.49 1.14
N VAL A 149 -17.18 6.66 -0.18
CA VAL A 149 -17.33 5.55 -1.15
C VAL A 149 -16.00 5.34 -1.86
N MET A 150 -15.38 4.19 -1.66
CA MET A 150 -14.09 3.83 -2.28
C MET A 150 -14.32 2.77 -3.35
N ARG A 151 -13.71 2.95 -4.52
CA ARG A 151 -13.94 2.10 -5.69
C ARG A 151 -12.66 1.38 -6.10
N TYR A 152 -12.75 0.09 -6.34
CA TYR A 152 -11.65 -0.78 -6.72
C TYR A 152 -12.04 -1.62 -7.93
N LEU A 153 -11.05 -2.20 -8.62
CA LEU A 153 -11.29 -3.25 -9.60
C LEU A 153 -11.12 -4.62 -8.92
N ASP A 154 -11.98 -5.56 -9.26
CA ASP A 154 -11.77 -6.97 -8.95
C ASP A 154 -10.97 -7.69 -10.05
N GLY A 155 -10.80 -9.01 -9.91
CA GLY A 155 -10.06 -9.83 -10.87
C GLY A 155 -10.69 -9.90 -12.27
N GLU A 156 -11.96 -9.50 -12.41
CA GLU A 156 -12.68 -9.45 -13.68
C GLU A 156 -12.71 -8.03 -14.29
N ASN A 157 -11.94 -7.09 -13.71
CA ASN A 157 -11.92 -5.68 -14.09
C ASN A 157 -13.29 -4.99 -13.90
N ILE A 158 -14.09 -5.48 -12.95
CA ILE A 158 -15.37 -4.89 -12.60
C ILE A 158 -15.16 -3.95 -11.41
N THR A 159 -15.78 -2.76 -11.48
CA THR A 159 -15.74 -1.81 -10.37
C THR A 159 -16.57 -2.32 -9.19
N ARG A 160 -15.93 -2.44 -8.02
CA ARG A 160 -16.56 -2.76 -6.74
C ARG A 160 -16.48 -1.56 -5.81
N GLU A 161 -17.59 -1.26 -5.15
CA GLU A 161 -17.70 -0.17 -4.19
C GLU A 161 -17.61 -0.70 -2.76
N LEU A 162 -16.82 0.00 -1.94
CA LEU A 162 -16.83 -0.12 -0.49
C LEU A 162 -17.37 1.19 0.09
N VAL A 163 -18.54 1.09 0.73
CA VAL A 163 -19.23 2.22 1.34
C VAL A 163 -18.95 2.21 2.84
N PHE A 164 -18.47 3.33 3.37
CA PHE A 164 -18.15 3.50 4.76
C PHE A 164 -18.91 4.67 5.36
N ASP A 165 -19.47 4.46 6.55
CA ASP A 165 -19.95 5.53 7.42
C ASP A 165 -18.78 6.01 8.27
N CYS A 166 -18.43 7.28 8.14
CA CYS A 166 -17.26 7.87 8.77
C CYS A 166 -17.64 8.95 9.77
N LYS A 167 -17.08 8.86 10.98
CA LYS A 167 -17.18 9.89 12.02
C LYS A 167 -15.87 10.67 12.10
N VAL A 168 -15.97 11.98 11.88
CA VAL A 168 -14.86 12.93 12.00
C VAL A 168 -14.84 13.53 13.39
N SER A 169 -13.67 13.56 14.01
CA SER A 169 -13.42 14.21 15.30
C SER A 169 -12.19 15.12 15.22
N VAL A 170 -12.16 16.15 16.06
CA VAL A 170 -11.13 17.17 16.07
C VAL A 170 -10.36 17.05 17.38
N GLY A 171 -9.06 16.79 17.27
CA GLY A 171 -8.13 16.71 18.39
C GLY A 171 -7.47 18.06 18.68
N GLY A 172 -6.39 18.00 19.46
CA GLY A 172 -5.56 19.15 19.81
C GLY A 172 -4.75 19.72 18.65
N SER A 173 -3.90 20.69 18.96
CA SER A 173 -2.94 21.26 18.02
C SER A 173 -1.63 20.47 18.03
N GLU A 174 -0.99 20.36 16.87
CA GLU A 174 0.30 19.70 16.70
C GLU A 174 1.15 20.51 15.71
N GLY A 175 2.44 20.71 16.04
CA GLY A 175 3.38 21.34 15.13
C GLY A 175 3.75 20.40 13.99
N TYR A 176 3.77 20.91 12.76
CA TYR A 176 4.27 20.19 11.60
C TYR A 176 5.59 20.80 11.13
N SER A 177 6.60 19.95 10.96
CA SER A 177 7.92 20.33 10.46
C SER A 177 8.46 19.23 9.57
N ALA A 178 8.35 19.41 8.25
CA ALA A 178 8.92 18.49 7.27
C ALA A 178 9.26 19.23 5.98
N GLY A 179 10.41 18.90 5.41
CA GLY A 179 10.94 19.60 4.23
C GLY A 179 11.07 21.10 4.49
N GLU A 180 10.39 21.91 3.68
CA GLU A 180 10.39 23.38 3.78
C GLU A 180 9.18 23.93 4.55
N ILE A 181 8.30 23.05 5.02
CA ILE A 181 7.06 23.45 5.66
C ILE A 181 7.21 23.39 7.18
N HIS A 182 6.98 24.53 7.80
CA HIS A 182 6.81 24.69 9.24
C HIS A 182 5.47 25.35 9.52
N ALA A 183 4.57 24.66 10.22
CA ALA A 183 3.22 25.16 10.47
C ALA A 183 2.64 24.62 11.78
N GLN A 184 1.69 25.36 12.36
CA GLN A 184 0.79 24.80 13.36
C GLN A 184 -0.40 24.12 12.66
N THR A 185 -0.79 22.95 13.16
CA THR A 185 -1.89 22.15 12.61
C THR A 185 -2.87 21.74 13.70
N ARG A 186 -4.05 21.28 13.28
CA ARG A 186 -4.99 20.55 14.12
C ARG A 186 -5.02 19.09 13.73
N ILE A 187 -5.03 18.23 14.74
CA ILE A 187 -5.26 16.81 14.56
C ILE A 187 -6.74 16.63 14.19
N VAL A 188 -7.00 15.93 13.10
CA VAL A 188 -8.35 15.48 12.73
C VAL A 188 -8.30 13.98 12.52
N THR A 189 -9.28 13.27 13.07
CA THR A 189 -9.40 11.81 12.93
C THR A 189 -10.71 11.49 12.21
N GLU A 190 -10.66 10.57 11.24
CA GLU A 190 -11.82 10.05 10.51
C GLU A 190 -11.89 8.55 10.78
N ALA A 191 -12.82 8.12 11.65
CA ALA A 191 -13.08 6.71 11.93
C ALA A 191 -14.19 6.20 11.02
N CYS A 192 -13.87 5.28 10.12
CA CYS A 192 -14.76 4.76 9.09
C CYS A 192 -15.10 3.29 9.35
N THR A 193 -16.38 2.95 9.20
CA THR A 193 -16.91 1.60 9.43
C THR A 193 -17.84 1.15 8.30
N SER A 194 -17.78 -0.14 8.00
CA SER A 194 -18.67 -0.88 7.11
C SER A 194 -18.87 -2.30 7.69
N PRO A 195 -19.83 -3.10 7.18
CA PRO A 195 -20.01 -4.48 7.63
C PRO A 195 -18.78 -5.38 7.48
N VAL A 196 -17.88 -5.07 6.55
CA VAL A 196 -16.73 -5.93 6.20
C VAL A 196 -15.39 -5.39 6.72
N ARG A 197 -15.33 -4.11 7.11
CA ARG A 197 -14.08 -3.46 7.50
C ARG A 197 -14.31 -2.16 8.26
N SER A 198 -13.39 -1.87 9.18
CA SER A 198 -13.20 -0.56 9.81
C SER A 198 -11.76 -0.09 9.65
N PHE A 199 -11.56 1.22 9.58
CA PHE A 199 -10.24 1.85 9.63
C PHE A 199 -10.34 3.26 10.22
N THR A 200 -9.20 3.80 10.63
CA THR A 200 -9.11 5.16 11.14
C THR A 200 -8.03 5.92 10.39
N ASN A 201 -8.41 7.03 9.75
CA ASN A 201 -7.47 7.96 9.17
C ASN A 201 -7.14 9.08 10.17
N ARG A 202 -5.90 9.56 10.16
CA ARG A 202 -5.42 10.69 10.96
C ARG A 202 -4.84 11.74 10.02
N TYR A 203 -5.16 13.01 10.29
CA TYR A 203 -4.75 14.15 9.48
C TYR A 203 -4.19 15.27 10.35
N LEU A 204 -3.10 15.88 9.90
CA LEU A 204 -2.60 17.16 10.41
C LEU A 204 -3.02 18.27 9.45
N VAL A 205 -4.03 19.02 9.84
CA VAL A 205 -4.68 20.03 8.99
C VAL A 205 -4.18 21.43 9.36
N SER A 206 -3.58 22.13 8.40
CA SER A 206 -3.14 23.52 8.58
C SER A 206 -4.31 24.48 8.76
N ASN A 207 -4.09 25.69 9.25
CA ASN A 207 -5.13 26.72 9.38
C ASN A 207 -5.83 27.02 8.03
N ALA A 208 -5.11 26.92 6.92
CA ALA A 208 -5.66 27.13 5.57
C ALA A 208 -6.54 25.97 5.06
N GLY A 209 -6.68 24.87 5.83
CA GLY A 209 -7.45 23.71 5.40
C GLY A 209 -6.69 22.72 4.53
N MET A 210 -5.37 22.84 4.41
CA MET A 210 -4.54 21.85 3.72
C MET A 210 -4.12 20.74 4.70
N VAL A 211 -4.28 19.48 4.31
CA VAL A 211 -3.70 18.35 5.04
C VAL A 211 -2.20 18.29 4.71
N LEU A 212 -1.36 18.56 5.69
CA LEU A 212 0.11 18.56 5.54
C LEU A 212 0.73 17.20 5.86
N SER A 213 0.07 16.43 6.72
CA SER A 213 0.44 15.03 6.98
C SER A 213 -0.81 14.20 7.17
N SER A 214 -0.75 12.94 6.76
CA SER A 214 -1.83 11.99 6.98
C SER A 214 -1.33 10.57 7.14
N THR A 215 -2.02 9.78 7.96
CA THR A 215 -2.03 8.32 7.84
C THR A 215 -3.42 7.94 7.38
N GLN A 216 -3.55 7.35 6.20
CA GLN A 216 -4.85 7.01 5.64
C GLN A 216 -4.84 5.65 4.96
N TRP A 217 -5.94 4.91 5.15
CA TRP A 217 -6.14 3.62 4.52
C TRP A 217 -6.41 3.78 3.02
N LEU A 218 -5.65 3.05 2.21
CA LEU A 218 -5.72 3.11 0.75
C LEU A 218 -6.51 1.96 0.16
N SER A 219 -6.26 0.73 0.62
CA SER A 219 -6.90 -0.47 0.08
C SER A 219 -6.74 -1.70 0.97
N PRO A 220 -7.55 -2.77 0.76
CA PRO A 220 -7.45 -4.00 1.54
C PRO A 220 -6.07 -4.67 1.50
N ILE A 221 -5.38 -4.63 0.36
CA ILE A 221 -4.07 -5.26 0.19
C ILE A 221 -2.93 -4.27 0.47
N GLY A 222 -3.03 -3.02 0.01
CA GLY A 222 -1.98 -2.01 0.18
C GLY A 222 -1.96 -1.38 1.58
N GLY A 223 -3.02 -1.57 2.37
CA GLY A 223 -3.13 -1.07 3.73
C GLY A 223 -3.12 0.46 3.79
N SER A 224 -2.42 1.01 4.79
CA SER A 224 -2.35 2.45 5.03
C SER A 224 -1.08 3.08 4.47
N ALA A 225 -1.22 4.31 3.99
CA ALA A 225 -0.11 5.17 3.63
C ALA A 225 0.05 6.31 4.63
N GLN A 226 1.28 6.54 5.07
CA GLN A 226 1.68 7.79 5.69
C GLN A 226 2.19 8.75 4.60
N ILE A 227 1.68 9.96 4.59
CA ILE A 227 1.98 10.97 3.58
C ILE A 227 2.41 12.24 4.32
N SER A 228 3.54 12.81 3.92
CA SER A 228 4.07 14.08 4.44
C SER A 228 4.36 15.03 3.30
N ILE A 229 3.73 16.20 3.29
CA ILE A 229 3.99 17.23 2.29
C ILE A 229 5.27 18.00 2.66
N LEU A 230 6.24 18.02 1.75
CA LEU A 230 7.55 18.61 1.97
C LEU A 230 7.67 20.00 1.31
N ARG A 231 6.92 20.23 0.23
CA ARG A 231 6.79 21.51 -0.50
C ARG A 231 5.44 21.56 -1.23
N ASN A 232 4.79 22.72 -1.25
CA ASN A 232 3.53 22.99 -1.97
C ASN A 232 3.72 23.77 -3.28
#